data_AF-A0A074YIL8-F1
#
_entry.id   AF-A0A074YIL8-F1
#
_cell.length_a   1.000
_cell.length_b   1.000
_cell.length_c   1.000
_cell.angle_alpha   90.00
_cell.angle_beta   90.00
_cell.angle_gamma   90.00
#
_symmetry.space_group_name_H-M   'P 1'
#
loop_
_entity.id
_entity.type
_entity.pdbx_description
1 polymer ?
#
loop_
_entity_poly.entity_id
_entity_poly.type
_entity_poly.pdbx_seq_one_letter_code
_entity_poly.pdbx_strand_id
1 'polypeptide(L)'
;KMLDCRARGDFHAVIHRDLLCHFSTYYTALLKGGFAEAGTDNVTFELDRPQARMLITWLYSGSITEDARYHDIFDLYLFADMTDIRALRKSIMDHLHKHSHEKGNPRLKHVAKVLAVLSKSSGLVRWMVD
;
A
#
# COMPACT_ATOMS: atom_id res chain seq x y z
N LYS A 1 -2.48 20.27 -6.30
CA LYS A 1 -3.24 20.61 -5.05
C LYS A 1 -2.73 19.74 -3.90
N MET A 2 -2.65 20.27 -2.68
CA MET A 2 -2.28 19.46 -1.50
C MET A 2 -3.49 18.69 -0.98
N LEU A 3 -3.25 17.52 -0.41
CA LEU A 3 -4.23 16.59 0.17
C LEU A 3 -3.80 16.21 1.58
N ASP A 4 -4.71 16.36 2.55
CA ASP A 4 -4.55 15.94 3.94
C ASP A 4 -4.82 14.43 4.06
N CYS A 5 -3.78 13.66 4.34
CA CYS A 5 -3.87 12.22 4.47
C CYS A 5 -3.78 11.82 5.94
N ARG A 6 -4.75 11.03 6.38
CA ARG A 6 -4.83 10.49 7.75
C ARG A 6 -4.78 8.98 7.72
N ALA A 7 -4.25 8.38 8.79
CA ALA A 7 -4.31 6.93 8.99
C ALA A 7 -4.39 6.61 10.49
N ARG A 8 -4.51 5.33 10.85
CA ARG A 8 -4.64 4.91 12.25
C ARG A 8 -3.37 5.25 13.05
N GLY A 9 -3.55 5.45 14.36
CA GLY A 9 -2.47 5.82 15.27
C GLY A 9 -2.01 7.27 15.09
N ASP A 10 -2.98 8.18 14.89
CA ASP A 10 -2.77 9.63 14.73
C ASP A 10 -1.76 10.00 13.65
N PHE A 11 -1.68 9.18 12.60
CA PHE A 11 -0.84 9.49 11.45
C PHE A 11 -1.47 10.60 10.63
N HIS A 12 -0.67 11.61 10.31
CA HIS A 12 -1.04 12.74 9.47
C HIS A 12 0.10 13.07 8.50
N ALA A 13 -0.25 13.31 7.25
CA ALA A 13 0.68 13.73 6.21
C ALA A 13 -0.02 14.62 5.19
N VAL A 14 0.70 15.55 4.58
CA VAL A 14 0.18 16.37 3.48
C VAL A 14 0.93 15.97 2.20
N ILE A 15 0.20 15.54 1.17
CA ILE A 15 0.81 15.10 -0.09
C ILE A 15 0.22 15.80 -1.30
N HIS A 16 0.89 15.68 -2.44
CA HIS A 16 0.34 16.12 -3.72
C HIS A 16 -0.80 15.18 -4.13
N ARG A 17 -2.02 15.72 -4.22
CA ARG A 17 -3.22 14.99 -4.68
C ARG A 17 -2.98 14.29 -6.00
N ASP A 18 -2.34 14.99 -6.93
CA ASP A 18 -2.08 14.47 -8.28
C ASP A 18 -1.11 13.30 -8.28
N LEU A 19 -0.23 13.20 -7.29
CA LEU A 19 0.69 12.07 -7.12
C LEU A 19 -0.09 10.81 -6.73
N LEU A 20 -1.00 10.90 -5.75
CA LEU A 20 -1.84 9.78 -5.35
C LEU A 20 -2.76 9.34 -6.50
N CYS A 21 -3.40 10.29 -7.19
CA CYS A 21 -4.23 10.00 -8.35
C CYS A 21 -3.42 9.39 -9.51
N HIS A 22 -2.18 9.83 -9.74
CA HIS A 22 -1.33 9.29 -10.79
C HIS A 22 -1.11 7.78 -10.64
N PHE A 23 -0.90 7.31 -9.42
CA PHE A 23 -0.65 5.90 -9.14
C PHE A 23 -1.91 5.08 -8.86
N SER A 24 -3.06 5.70 -8.64
CA SER A 24 -4.30 5.04 -8.25
C SER A 24 -5.48 5.52 -9.09
N THR A 25 -6.05 4.60 -9.87
CA THR A 25 -7.30 4.82 -10.60
C THR A 25 -8.47 5.00 -9.62
N TYR A 26 -8.46 4.27 -8.50
CA TYR A 26 -9.43 4.40 -7.41
C TYR A 26 -9.45 5.83 -6.84
N TYR A 27 -8.30 6.36 -6.43
CA TYR A 27 -8.23 7.74 -5.91
C TYR A 27 -8.46 8.79 -6.99
N THR A 28 -8.16 8.49 -8.25
CA THR A 28 -8.60 9.34 -9.36
C THR A 28 -10.11 9.43 -9.43
N ALA A 29 -10.82 8.30 -9.39
CA ALA A 29 -12.28 8.28 -9.40
C ALA A 29 -12.88 8.94 -8.15
N LEU A 30 -12.30 8.66 -6.97
CA LEU A 30 -12.77 9.20 -5.70
C LEU A 30 -12.61 10.73 -5.62
N LEU A 31 -11.42 11.22 -5.96
CA LEU A 31 -11.07 12.62 -5.75
C LEU A 31 -11.37 13.50 -6.97
N LYS A 32 -11.30 12.98 -8.20
CA LYS A 32 -11.51 13.76 -9.43
C LYS A 32 -12.83 13.42 -10.12
N GLY A 33 -13.59 12.44 -9.61
CA GLY A 33 -14.89 12.05 -10.16
C GLY A 33 -16.04 12.95 -9.69
N GLY A 34 -17.26 12.44 -9.81
CA GLY A 34 -18.49 13.14 -9.41
C GLY A 34 -18.98 12.81 -7.99
N PHE A 35 -18.17 12.13 -7.18
CA PHE A 35 -18.52 11.77 -5.81
C PHE A 35 -18.39 12.98 -4.86
N ALA A 36 -19.00 12.91 -3.68
CA ALA A 36 -18.98 14.01 -2.69
C ALA A 36 -17.53 14.35 -2.26
N GLU A 37 -16.66 13.35 -2.27
CA GLU A 37 -15.23 13.42 -1.98
C GLU A 37 -14.42 14.16 -3.06
N ALA A 38 -15.00 14.44 -4.22
CA ALA A 38 -14.29 15.18 -5.25
C ALA A 38 -14.00 16.64 -4.86
N GLY A 39 -14.79 17.16 -3.93
CA GLY A 39 -14.59 18.47 -3.30
C GLY A 39 -13.73 18.43 -2.04
N THR A 40 -13.36 17.26 -1.52
CA THR A 40 -12.62 17.17 -0.26
C THR A 40 -11.11 17.21 -0.48
N ASP A 41 -10.43 17.92 0.41
CA ASP A 41 -8.97 17.98 0.47
C ASP A 41 -8.40 17.06 1.54
N ASN A 42 -9.15 16.01 1.90
CA ASN A 42 -8.69 15.00 2.85
C ASN A 42 -9.06 13.57 2.41
N VAL A 43 -8.21 12.62 2.79
CA VAL A 43 -8.39 11.17 2.62
C VAL A 43 -7.93 10.45 3.89
N THR A 44 -8.69 9.45 4.31
CA THR A 44 -8.27 8.52 5.36
C THR A 44 -7.85 7.20 4.73
N PHE A 45 -6.65 6.73 5.07
CA PHE A 45 -6.14 5.41 4.69
C PHE A 45 -6.51 4.39 5.76
N GLU A 46 -7.05 3.25 5.33
CA GLU A 46 -7.23 2.07 6.18
C GLU A 46 -5.90 1.33 6.38
N LEU A 47 -4.93 2.05 6.98
CA LEU A 47 -3.59 1.61 7.28
C LEU A 47 -3.20 2.04 8.70
N ASP A 48 -2.28 1.30 9.30
CA ASP A 48 -1.59 1.73 10.52
C ASP A 48 -0.43 2.67 10.17
N ARG A 49 0.00 3.45 11.17
CA ARG A 49 1.09 4.43 11.06
C ARG A 49 2.34 3.93 10.31
N PRO A 50 2.89 2.71 10.54
CA PRO A 50 4.06 2.23 9.81
C PRO A 50 3.81 2.10 8.31
N GLN A 51 2.66 1.51 7.93
CA GLN A 51 2.29 1.25 6.54
C GLN A 51 1.95 2.55 5.81
N ALA A 52 1.24 3.46 6.48
CA ALA A 52 0.93 4.77 5.94
C ALA A 52 2.22 5.58 5.68
N ARG A 53 3.18 5.55 6.61
CA ARG A 53 4.51 6.14 6.38
C ARG A 53 5.22 5.50 5.20
N MET A 54 5.20 4.17 5.08
CA MET A 54 5.78 3.46 3.93
C MET A 54 5.13 3.85 2.61
N LEU A 55 3.80 3.97 2.56
CA LEU A 55 3.07 4.44 1.38
C LEU A 55 3.55 5.84 0.96
N ILE A 56 3.62 6.79 1.89
CA ILE A 56 4.06 8.15 1.59
C ILE A 56 5.51 8.15 1.11
N THR A 57 6.41 7.45 1.80
CA THR A 57 7.81 7.33 1.36
C THR A 57 7.89 6.75 -0.06
N TRP A 58 7.14 5.69 -0.35
CA TRP A 58 7.12 5.07 -1.67
C TRP A 58 6.55 6.00 -2.74
N LEU A 59 5.47 6.74 -2.45
CA LEU A 59 4.88 7.69 -3.41
C LEU A 59 5.90 8.71 -3.92
N TYR A 60 6.81 9.16 -3.07
CA TYR A 60 7.82 10.16 -3.42
C TYR A 60 9.16 9.58 -3.90
N SER A 61 9.53 8.39 -3.47
CA SER A 61 10.84 7.78 -3.78
C SER A 61 10.79 6.63 -4.77
N GLY A 62 9.59 6.07 -5.01
CA GLY A 62 9.40 4.81 -5.74
C GLY A 62 9.93 3.57 -5.03
N SER A 63 10.44 3.70 -3.80
CA SER A 63 11.18 2.64 -3.10
C SER A 63 10.50 2.22 -1.79
N ILE A 64 10.57 0.92 -1.49
CA ILE A 64 10.14 0.35 -0.21
C ILE A 64 11.32 0.35 0.75
N THR A 65 11.09 0.73 2.01
CA THR A 65 12.14 0.76 3.03
C THR A 65 12.73 -0.63 3.28
N GLU A 66 14.06 -0.72 3.33
CA GLU A 66 14.78 -2.00 3.44
C GLU A 66 14.45 -2.76 4.74
N ASP A 67 14.27 -2.03 5.84
CA ASP A 67 13.96 -2.56 7.18
C ASP A 67 12.47 -2.90 7.39
N ALA A 68 11.63 -2.80 6.35
CA ALA A 68 10.20 -3.05 6.47
C ALA A 68 9.88 -4.48 6.94
N ARG A 69 9.01 -4.62 7.94
CA ARG A 69 8.61 -5.93 8.47
C ARG A 69 7.59 -6.58 7.55
N TYR A 70 7.59 -7.92 7.48
CA TYR A 70 6.67 -8.65 6.60
C TYR A 70 5.19 -8.29 6.76
N HIS A 71 4.69 -8.10 7.99
CA HIS A 71 3.28 -7.73 8.18
C HIS A 71 2.96 -6.33 7.66
N ASP A 72 3.88 -5.37 7.84
CA ASP A 72 3.71 -4.02 7.29
C ASP A 72 3.70 -4.07 5.75
N ILE A 73 4.58 -4.88 5.15
CA ILE A 73 4.62 -5.10 3.71
C ILE A 73 3.34 -5.76 3.20
N PHE A 74 2.84 -6.78 3.89
CA PHE A 74 1.63 -7.51 3.48
C PHE A 74 0.38 -6.64 3.60
N ASP A 75 0.23 -5.90 4.69
CA ASP A 75 -0.90 -5.00 4.89
C ASP A 75 -0.87 -3.85 3.87
N LEU A 76 0.32 -3.34 3.54
CA LEU A 76 0.49 -2.36 2.46
C LEU A 76 0.15 -2.95 1.09
N TYR A 77 0.49 -4.22 0.82
CA TYR A 77 0.11 -4.89 -0.43
C TYR A 77 -1.40 -5.04 -0.54
N LEU A 78 -2.08 -5.48 0.52
CA LEU A 78 -3.54 -5.60 0.56
C LEU A 78 -4.21 -4.25 0.28
N PHE A 79 -3.71 -3.19 0.91
CA PHE A 79 -4.17 -1.83 0.65
C PHE A 79 -3.96 -1.42 -0.81
N ALA A 80 -2.78 -1.68 -1.38
CA ALA A 80 -2.45 -1.36 -2.76
C ALA A 80 -3.32 -2.15 -3.77
N ASP A 81 -3.71 -3.38 -3.42
CA ASP A 81 -4.65 -4.18 -4.20
C ASP A 81 -6.05 -3.57 -4.19
N MET A 82 -6.56 -3.25 -3.00
CA MET A 82 -7.89 -2.65 -2.82
C MET A 82 -8.02 -1.26 -3.47
N THR A 83 -6.96 -0.47 -3.46
CA THR A 83 -6.94 0.91 -4.00
C THR A 83 -6.34 1.00 -5.41
N ASP A 84 -6.20 -0.13 -6.11
CA ASP A 84 -5.63 -0.26 -7.47
C ASP A 84 -4.31 0.52 -7.70
N ILE A 85 -3.38 0.43 -6.75
CA ILE A 85 -2.03 1.00 -6.86
C ILE A 85 -1.08 -0.06 -7.41
N ARG A 86 -1.18 -0.33 -8.72
CA ARG A 86 -0.44 -1.42 -9.40
C ARG A 86 1.08 -1.28 -9.29
N ALA A 87 1.59 -0.06 -9.41
CA ALA A 87 3.02 0.20 -9.32
C ALA A 87 3.57 -0.10 -7.91
N LEU A 88 2.77 0.12 -6.86
CA LEU A 88 3.13 -0.21 -5.49
C LEU A 88 3.15 -1.72 -5.28
N ARG A 89 2.11 -2.45 -5.74
CA ARG A 89 2.11 -3.92 -5.71
C ARG A 89 3.36 -4.50 -6.37
N LYS A 90 3.72 -4.00 -7.55
CA LYS A 90 4.96 -4.41 -8.24
C LYS A 90 6.21 -4.12 -7.41
N SER A 91 6.33 -2.90 -6.88
CA SER A 91 7.50 -2.50 -6.07
C SER A 91 7.64 -3.35 -4.80
N ILE A 92 6.52 -3.73 -4.18
CA ILE A 92 6.49 -4.65 -3.04
C ILE A 92 6.98 -6.04 -3.45
N MET A 93 6.51 -6.58 -4.57
CA MET A 93 6.99 -7.87 -5.07
C MET A 93 8.49 -7.83 -5.35
N ASP A 94 8.97 -6.77 -6.01
CA ASP A 94 10.41 -6.61 -6.30
C ASP A 94 11.24 -6.54 -5.00
N HIS A 95 10.74 -5.84 -3.97
CA HIS A 95 11.37 -5.81 -2.65
C HIS A 95 11.38 -7.20 -1.98
N LEU A 96 10.26 -7.92 -2.01
CA LEU A 96 10.16 -9.26 -1.42
C LEU A 96 11.13 -10.25 -2.08
N HIS A 97 11.24 -10.25 -3.41
CA HIS A 97 12.17 -11.13 -4.12
C HIS A 97 13.64 -10.80 -3.83
N LYS A 98 13.98 -9.52 -3.68
CA LYS A 98 15.35 -9.09 -3.38
C LYS A 98 15.81 -9.45 -1.97
N HIS A 99 14.91 -9.41 -0.99
CA HIS A 99 15.26 -9.54 0.43
C HIS A 99 14.74 -10.82 1.10
N SER A 100 14.07 -11.71 0.38
CA SER A 100 13.52 -12.97 0.92
C SER A 100 14.60 -13.85 1.55
N HIS A 101 15.75 -13.98 0.89
CA HIS A 101 16.86 -14.81 1.34
C HIS A 101 17.49 -14.30 2.65
N GLU A 102 17.44 -12.99 2.90
CA GLU A 102 18.06 -12.36 4.07
C GLU A 102 17.09 -12.25 5.26
N LYS A 103 15.80 -11.98 5.00
CA LYS A 103 14.78 -11.76 6.05
C LYS A 103 14.22 -13.05 6.66
N GLY A 104 14.48 -14.20 6.06
CA GLY A 104 13.88 -15.48 6.48
C GLY A 104 12.37 -15.52 6.25
N ASN A 105 11.69 -16.49 6.88
CA ASN A 105 10.29 -16.77 6.57
C ASN A 105 9.29 -15.87 7.32
N PRO A 106 8.20 -15.42 6.66
CA PRO A 106 7.13 -14.71 7.34
C PRO A 106 6.39 -15.60 8.35
N ARG A 107 5.83 -14.98 9.39
CA ARG A 107 5.01 -15.71 10.37
C ARG A 107 3.72 -16.24 9.71
N LEU A 108 3.39 -17.51 9.98
CA LEU A 108 2.19 -18.19 9.43
C LEU A 108 0.90 -17.39 9.60
N LYS A 109 0.71 -16.73 10.76
CA LYS A 109 -0.48 -15.90 11.00
C LYS A 109 -0.67 -14.76 9.98
N HIS A 110 0.42 -14.19 9.48
CA HIS A 110 0.34 -13.12 8.48
C HIS A 110 0.08 -13.70 7.09
N VAL A 111 0.68 -14.85 6.77
CA VAL A 111 0.41 -15.60 5.53
C VAL A 111 -1.07 -16.00 5.45
N ALA A 112 -1.61 -16.58 6.51
CA ALA A 112 -3.01 -16.98 6.58
C ALA A 112 -3.97 -15.81 6.35
N LYS A 113 -3.66 -14.63 6.91
CA LYS A 113 -4.44 -13.40 6.67
C LYS A 113 -4.47 -13.03 5.18
N VAL A 114 -3.32 -13.07 4.50
CA VAL A 114 -3.24 -12.74 3.07
C VAL A 114 -4.00 -13.75 2.21
N LEU A 115 -3.82 -15.05 2.47
CA LEU A 115 -4.48 -16.12 1.73
C LEU A 115 -6.01 -16.11 1.89
N ALA A 116 -6.52 -15.58 2.99
CA ALA A 116 -7.97 -15.43 3.22
C ALA A 116 -8.60 -14.28 2.43
N VAL A 117 -7.81 -13.29 2.01
CA VAL A 117 -8.30 -12.06 1.35
C VAL A 117 -8.02 -12.07 -0.15
N LEU A 118 -6.82 -12.49 -0.56
CA LEU A 118 -6.39 -12.40 -1.95
C LEU A 118 -6.74 -13.66 -2.74
N SER A 119 -6.98 -13.48 -4.04
CA SER A 119 -7.15 -14.60 -4.97
C SER A 119 -5.84 -15.38 -5.14
N LYS A 120 -5.96 -16.66 -5.50
CA LYS A 120 -4.81 -17.53 -5.82
C LYS A 120 -3.95 -17.03 -6.99
N SER A 121 -4.49 -16.13 -7.83
CA SER A 121 -3.75 -15.54 -8.95
C SER A 121 -2.93 -14.30 -8.56
N SER A 122 -3.06 -13.80 -7.32
CA SER A 122 -2.29 -12.66 -6.84
C SER A 122 -0.80 -12.97 -6.76
N GLY A 123 0.04 -12.02 -7.15
CA GLY A 123 1.50 -12.16 -7.11
C GLY A 123 2.02 -12.50 -5.71
N LEU A 124 1.46 -11.85 -4.69
CA LEU A 124 1.84 -12.12 -3.29
C LEU A 124 1.46 -13.53 -2.85
N VAL A 125 0.31 -14.04 -3.28
CA VAL A 125 -0.13 -15.41 -2.94
C VAL A 125 0.78 -16.43 -3.59
N ARG A 126 1.13 -16.25 -4.88
CA ARG A 126 2.08 -17.13 -5.58
C ARG A 126 3.44 -17.17 -4.89
N TRP A 127 4.01 -16.01 -4.59
CA TRP A 127 5.28 -15.92 -3.87
C TRP A 127 5.28 -16.59 -2.49
N MET A 128 4.12 -16.71 -1.83
CA MET A 128 4.01 -17.40 -0.53
C MET A 128 3.94 -18.93 -0.64
N VAL A 129 3.54 -19.46 -1.79
CA VAL A 129 3.30 -20.91 -1.99
C VAL A 129 4.32 -21.57 -2.90
N ASP A 130 5.05 -20.79 -3.68
CA ASP A 130 6.20 -21.21 -4.49
C ASP A 130 7.46 -21.38 -3.62
#